data_AF-A0A7R8D7Z6-F1
#
_entry.id   AF-A0A7R8D7Z6-F1
#
_cell.length_a   1.000
_cell.length_b   1.000
_cell.length_c   1.000
_cell.angle_alpha   90.00
_cell.angle_beta   90.00
_cell.angle_gamma   90.00
#
_symmetry.space_group_name_H-M   'P 1'
#
loop_
_entity.id
_entity.type
_entity.pdbx_description
1 polymer ?
#
loop_
_entity_poly.entity_id
_entity_poly.type
_entity_poly.pdbx_seq_one_letter_code
_entity_poly.pdbx_strand_id
1 'polypeptide(L)'
;MVTMNEEDLPIDIQIKKLLDWLISRRICSKSWHDDVLEIRGKISSAILDMPEHPTVKNLLSGARINYFIVLEIIDILKETEKDSKNFLGMYGSKRMKDWKDISSVYTKENELEKSEADSLKRSNELINEFVKSTKSLGLILEEGDCKKSSIKRAIIKLLEDLPATYNELAKSSSSLRSALSY
;
A
#
# COMPACT_ATOMS: atom_id res chain seq x y z
N MET A 1 33.89 -19.18 -34.19
CA MET A 1 33.34 -20.02 -33.11
C MET A 1 32.54 -19.10 -32.21
N VAL A 2 31.22 -19.29 -32.12
CA VAL A 2 30.37 -18.52 -31.21
C VAL A 2 30.50 -19.16 -29.83
N THR A 3 31.08 -18.45 -28.88
CA THR A 3 31.14 -18.85 -27.47
C THR A 3 29.76 -18.57 -26.86
N MET A 4 29.03 -19.62 -26.52
CA MET A 4 27.76 -19.53 -25.78
C MET A 4 28.11 -19.18 -24.33
N ASN A 5 27.68 -18.01 -23.85
CA ASN A 5 27.90 -17.61 -22.46
C ASN A 5 27.01 -18.44 -21.53
N GLU A 6 27.46 -18.74 -20.31
CA GLU A 6 26.67 -19.50 -19.33
C GLU A 6 25.33 -18.80 -18.99
N GLU A 7 25.24 -17.48 -19.19
CA GLU A 7 24.01 -16.69 -19.04
C GLU A 7 22.96 -16.95 -20.12
N ASP A 8 23.35 -17.56 -21.26
CA ASP A 8 22.46 -17.91 -22.38
C ASP A 8 21.88 -19.33 -22.27
N LEU A 9 22.22 -20.07 -21.21
CA LEU A 9 21.68 -21.41 -20.98
C LEU A 9 20.19 -21.32 -20.62
N PRO A 10 19.29 -21.98 -21.35
CA PRO A 10 17.87 -21.99 -21.01
C PRO A 10 17.67 -22.69 -19.66
N ILE A 11 16.98 -22.02 -18.74
CA ILE A 11 16.58 -22.62 -17.47
C ILE A 11 15.50 -23.66 -17.76
N ASP A 12 15.85 -24.95 -17.66
CA ASP A 12 14.89 -26.04 -17.76
C ASP A 12 14.04 -26.10 -16.47
N ILE A 13 12.81 -25.60 -16.56
CA ILE A 13 11.84 -25.65 -15.46
C ILE A 13 10.93 -26.86 -15.68
N GLN A 14 11.15 -27.92 -14.90
CA GLN A 14 10.26 -29.08 -14.87
C GLN A 14 8.96 -28.74 -14.12
N ILE A 15 7.97 -28.19 -14.84
CA ILE A 15 6.72 -27.64 -14.30
C ILE A 15 6.01 -28.59 -13.31
N LYS A 16 5.99 -29.90 -13.59
CA LYS A 16 5.37 -30.90 -12.70
C LYS A 16 6.07 -30.96 -11.34
N LYS A 17 7.40 -31.06 -11.34
CA LYS A 17 8.19 -31.07 -10.10
C LYS A 17 8.11 -29.74 -9.36
N LEU A 18 8.03 -28.63 -10.10
CA LEU A 18 7.84 -27.31 -9.50
C LEU A 18 6.49 -27.23 -8.78
N LEU A 19 5.40 -27.67 -9.40
CA LEU A 19 4.08 -27.67 -8.76
C LEU A 19 4.08 -28.53 -7.50
N ASP A 20 4.60 -29.76 -7.58
CA ASP A 20 4.70 -30.67 -6.43
C ASP A 20 5.54 -30.05 -5.31
N TRP A 21 6.64 -29.37 -5.66
CA TRP A 21 7.50 -28.67 -4.72
C TRP A 21 6.77 -27.51 -4.04
N LEU A 22 6.04 -26.68 -4.79
CA LEU A 22 5.27 -25.54 -4.27
C LEU A 22 4.21 -26.01 -3.28
N ILE A 23 3.48 -27.08 -3.64
CA ILE A 23 2.47 -27.70 -2.77
C ILE A 23 3.12 -28.28 -1.50
N SER A 24 4.24 -28.99 -1.64
CA SER A 24 4.92 -29.61 -0.49
C SER A 24 5.38 -28.60 0.56
N ARG A 25 5.68 -27.37 0.13
CA ARG A 25 6.10 -26.25 0.98
C ARG A 25 4.97 -25.33 1.39
N ARG A 26 3.71 -25.69 1.10
CA ARG A 26 2.52 -24.89 1.39
C ARG A 26 2.52 -23.50 0.75
N ILE A 27 3.33 -23.33 -0.29
CA ILE A 27 3.35 -22.09 -1.09
C ILE A 27 2.06 -22.00 -1.92
N CYS A 28 1.58 -23.14 -2.42
CA CYS A 28 0.34 -23.24 -3.19
C CYS A 28 -0.54 -24.36 -2.61
N SER A 29 -1.85 -24.14 -2.53
CA SER A 29 -2.79 -25.18 -2.10
C SER A 29 -2.90 -26.30 -3.14
N LYS A 30 -3.30 -27.50 -2.71
CA LYS A 30 -3.63 -28.60 -3.65
C LYS A 30 -4.88 -28.30 -4.47
N SER A 31 -5.80 -27.51 -3.92
CA SER A 31 -7.06 -27.09 -4.54
C SER A 31 -6.96 -25.73 -5.25
N TRP A 32 -5.75 -25.24 -5.54
CA TRP A 32 -5.56 -23.90 -6.15
C TRP A 32 -6.34 -23.70 -7.46
N HIS A 33 -6.60 -24.79 -8.20
CA HIS A 33 -7.41 -24.74 -9.41
C HIS A 33 -8.86 -24.33 -9.14
N ASP A 34 -9.45 -24.79 -8.03
CA ASP A 34 -10.81 -24.46 -7.62
C ASP A 34 -10.90 -22.97 -7.24
N ASP A 35 -9.90 -22.48 -6.50
CA ASP A 35 -9.79 -21.06 -6.13
C ASP A 35 -9.67 -20.17 -7.39
N VAL A 36 -8.89 -20.60 -8.39
CA VAL A 36 -8.77 -19.85 -9.66
C VAL A 36 -10.10 -19.76 -10.40
N LEU A 37 -10.92 -20.80 -10.39
CA LEU A 37 -12.25 -20.77 -11.00
C LEU A 37 -13.19 -19.82 -10.24
N GLU A 38 -13.19 -19.88 -8.90
CA GLU A 38 -13.96 -18.98 -8.06
C GLU A 38 -13.56 -17.51 -8.30
N ILE A 39 -12.26 -17.22 -8.29
CA ILE A 39 -11.70 -15.89 -8.54
C ILE A 39 -12.15 -15.35 -9.90
N ARG A 40 -12.04 -16.16 -10.97
CA ARG A 40 -12.46 -15.76 -12.31
C ARG A 40 -13.96 -15.48 -12.38
N GLY A 41 -14.77 -16.29 -11.71
CA GLY A 41 -16.22 -16.07 -11.61
C GLY A 41 -16.54 -14.74 -10.93
N LYS A 42 -15.94 -14.49 -9.76
CA LYS A 42 -16.13 -13.24 -9.01
C LYS A 42 -15.66 -12.02 -9.79
N ILE A 43 -14.50 -12.09 -10.44
CA ILE A 43 -13.98 -11.02 -11.30
C ILE A 43 -14.96 -10.73 -12.45
N SER A 44 -15.46 -11.76 -13.12
CA SER A 44 -16.40 -11.59 -14.23
C SER A 44 -17.67 -10.86 -13.80
N SER A 45 -18.18 -11.14 -12.59
CA SER A 45 -19.31 -10.42 -12.00
C SER A 45 -18.96 -9.00 -11.56
N ALA A 46 -17.79 -8.80 -10.95
CA ALA A 46 -17.35 -7.50 -10.42
C ALA A 46 -17.04 -6.48 -11.53
N ILE A 47 -16.51 -6.93 -12.67
CA ILE A 47 -16.18 -6.08 -13.82
C ILE A 47 -17.43 -5.36 -14.37
N LEU A 48 -18.59 -6.03 -14.37
CA LEU A 48 -19.84 -5.46 -14.87
C LEU A 48 -20.31 -4.24 -14.07
N ASP A 49 -19.87 -4.12 -12.83
CA ASP A 49 -20.23 -3.05 -11.91
C ASP A 49 -19.14 -1.96 -11.84
N MET A 50 -18.06 -2.03 -12.65
CA MET A 50 -16.97 -1.05 -12.58
C MET A 50 -17.34 0.33 -13.18
N PRO A 51 -16.92 1.44 -12.56
CA PRO A 51 -17.13 2.76 -13.12
C PRO A 51 -16.18 2.96 -14.31
N GLU A 52 -16.53 3.87 -15.23
CA GLU A 52 -15.62 4.28 -16.29
C GLU A 52 -14.42 5.04 -15.69
N HIS A 53 -13.37 4.29 -15.33
CA HIS A 53 -12.09 4.84 -14.89
C HIS A 53 -10.99 4.38 -15.86
N PRO A 54 -10.28 5.29 -16.54
CA PRO A 54 -9.30 4.94 -17.57
C PRO A 54 -8.22 3.96 -17.09
N THR A 55 -7.70 4.16 -15.87
CA THR A 55 -6.69 3.27 -15.25
C THR A 55 -7.25 1.87 -15.00
N VAL A 56 -8.48 1.77 -14.49
CA VAL A 56 -9.14 0.47 -14.25
C VAL A 56 -9.34 -0.25 -15.58
N LYS A 57 -9.80 0.45 -16.61
CA LYS A 57 -10.02 -0.14 -17.94
C LYS A 57 -8.73 -0.73 -18.53
N ASN A 58 -7.59 -0.06 -18.30
CA ASN A 58 -6.27 -0.57 -18.70
C ASN A 58 -5.81 -1.77 -17.85
N LEU A 59 -6.05 -1.73 -16.53
CA LEU A 59 -5.74 -2.86 -15.64
C LEU A 59 -6.57 -4.10 -15.97
N LEU A 60 -7.83 -3.90 -16.39
CA LEU A 60 -8.75 -4.97 -16.78
C LEU A 60 -8.55 -5.45 -18.22
N SER A 61 -7.86 -4.70 -19.08
CA SER A 61 -7.58 -5.12 -20.48
C SER A 61 -6.38 -6.07 -20.61
N GLY A 62 -5.61 -6.26 -19.53
CA GLY A 62 -4.49 -7.19 -19.47
C GLY A 62 -4.91 -8.67 -19.45
N ALA A 63 -3.99 -9.55 -19.87
CA ALA A 63 -4.28 -10.97 -20.12
C ALA A 63 -4.65 -11.80 -18.86
N ARG A 64 -4.37 -11.34 -17.63
CA ARG A 64 -4.70 -12.02 -16.38
C ARG A 64 -4.74 -11.03 -15.21
N ILE A 65 -5.92 -10.86 -14.59
CA ILE A 65 -6.09 -10.12 -13.34
C ILE A 65 -5.56 -10.99 -12.21
N ASN A 66 -4.45 -10.57 -11.58
CA ASN A 66 -3.81 -11.24 -10.45
C ASN A 66 -4.06 -10.47 -9.14
N TYR A 67 -3.56 -10.99 -8.01
CA TYR A 67 -3.71 -10.38 -6.69
C TYR A 67 -3.28 -8.90 -6.64
N PHE A 68 -2.14 -8.56 -7.27
CA PHE A 68 -1.61 -7.19 -7.28
C PHE A 68 -2.52 -6.21 -8.03
N ILE A 69 -3.06 -6.64 -9.16
CA ILE A 69 -4.03 -5.86 -9.92
C ILE A 69 -5.30 -5.63 -9.09
N VAL A 70 -5.75 -6.65 -8.35
CA VAL A 70 -6.90 -6.54 -7.43
C VAL A 70 -6.62 -5.51 -6.34
N LEU A 71 -5.42 -5.49 -5.75
CA LEU A 71 -5.05 -4.49 -4.74
C LEU A 71 -5.04 -3.07 -5.32
N GLU A 72 -4.50 -2.88 -6.51
CA GLU A 72 -4.47 -1.58 -7.19
C GLU A 72 -5.89 -1.08 -7.48
N ILE A 73 -6.79 -1.96 -7.92
CA ILE A 73 -8.21 -1.64 -8.11
C ILE A 73 -8.84 -1.22 -6.78
N ILE A 74 -8.60 -1.95 -5.69
CA ILE A 74 -9.11 -1.58 -4.35
C ILE A 74 -8.61 -0.20 -3.94
N ASP A 75 -7.33 0.13 -4.19
CA ASP A 75 -6.77 1.44 -3.85
C ASP A 75 -7.40 2.57 -4.67
N ILE A 76 -7.58 2.38 -5.98
CA ILE A 76 -8.33 3.33 -6.82
C ILE A 76 -9.74 3.55 -6.26
N LEU A 77 -10.45 2.47 -5.91
CA LEU A 77 -11.79 2.56 -5.34
C LEU A 77 -11.82 3.32 -4.01
N LYS A 78 -10.78 3.18 -3.17
CA LYS A 78 -10.69 3.94 -1.91
C LYS A 78 -10.60 5.45 -2.15
N GLU A 79 -10.00 5.86 -3.26
CA GLU A 79 -9.85 7.27 -3.65
C GLU A 79 -11.10 7.80 -4.34
N THR A 80 -11.69 7.03 -5.26
CA THR A 80 -12.84 7.45 -6.07
C THR A 80 -14.18 7.36 -5.34
N GLU A 81 -14.28 6.55 -4.29
CA GLU A 81 -15.51 6.34 -3.50
C GLU A 81 -15.44 6.95 -2.10
N LYS A 82 -14.60 7.98 -1.89
CA LYS A 82 -14.45 8.67 -0.60
C LYS A 82 -15.78 9.20 -0.04
N ASP A 83 -16.71 9.59 -0.91
CA ASP A 83 -18.01 10.18 -0.54
C ASP A 83 -19.12 9.14 -0.30
N SER A 84 -18.88 7.85 -0.58
CA SER A 84 -19.84 6.77 -0.31
C SER A 84 -19.55 6.01 1.00
N LYS A 85 -18.77 6.62 1.89
CA LYS A 85 -18.52 6.08 3.23
C LYS A 85 -19.77 6.24 4.08
N ASN A 86 -20.21 5.16 4.71
CA ASN A 86 -21.28 5.24 5.71
C ASN A 86 -20.76 5.93 7.00
N PHE A 87 -21.66 6.27 7.92
CA PHE A 87 -21.35 7.07 9.13
C PHE A 87 -20.22 6.49 10.03
N LEU A 88 -19.89 5.20 9.90
CA LEU A 88 -18.74 4.56 10.58
C LEU A 88 -17.43 4.59 9.77
N GLY A 89 -17.39 5.26 8.61
CA GLY A 89 -16.21 5.33 7.75
C GLY A 89 -15.94 4.05 6.95
N MET A 90 -16.87 3.09 6.93
CA MET A 90 -16.72 1.87 6.13
C MET A 90 -17.14 2.14 4.68
N TYR A 91 -16.35 1.62 3.75
CA TYR A 91 -16.71 1.61 2.34
C TYR A 91 -17.86 0.62 2.15
N GLY A 92 -19.07 1.13 1.89
CA GLY A 92 -20.30 0.35 1.82
C GLY A 92 -20.78 0.00 0.41
N SER A 93 -20.03 0.38 -0.63
CA SER A 93 -20.43 0.08 -2.01
C SER A 93 -20.33 -1.43 -2.26
N LYS A 94 -21.28 -1.96 -3.05
CA LYS A 94 -21.24 -3.35 -3.53
C LYS A 94 -19.91 -3.65 -4.21
N ARG A 95 -19.43 -2.72 -5.04
CA ARG A 95 -18.14 -2.79 -5.73
C ARG A 95 -16.96 -3.00 -4.79
N MET A 96 -16.80 -2.16 -3.77
CA MET A 96 -15.69 -2.33 -2.81
C MET A 96 -15.77 -3.68 -2.11
N LYS A 97 -16.99 -4.13 -1.76
CA LYS A 97 -17.18 -5.46 -1.16
C LYS A 97 -16.75 -6.57 -2.11
N ASP A 98 -17.20 -6.53 -3.36
CA ASP A 98 -16.87 -7.56 -4.36
C ASP A 98 -15.35 -7.68 -4.59
N TRP A 99 -14.63 -6.55 -4.70
CA TRP A 99 -13.18 -6.57 -4.87
C TRP A 99 -12.40 -7.02 -3.64
N LYS A 100 -12.89 -6.68 -2.43
CA LYS A 100 -12.33 -7.22 -1.17
C LYS A 100 -12.60 -8.71 -1.01
N ASP A 101 -13.76 -9.19 -1.44
CA ASP A 101 -14.07 -10.61 -1.42
C ASP A 101 -13.14 -11.36 -2.39
N ILE A 102 -12.88 -10.82 -3.58
CA ILE A 102 -11.89 -11.38 -4.52
C ILE A 102 -10.50 -11.45 -3.90
N SER A 103 -10.03 -10.37 -3.25
CA SER A 103 -8.71 -10.38 -2.60
C SER A 103 -8.62 -11.39 -1.45
N SER A 104 -9.72 -11.62 -0.74
CA SER A 104 -9.76 -12.62 0.32
C SER A 104 -9.55 -14.05 -0.20
N VAL A 105 -10.11 -14.39 -1.36
CA VAL A 105 -9.96 -15.73 -1.97
C VAL A 105 -8.51 -15.99 -2.35
N TYR A 106 -7.83 -15.01 -2.94
CA TYR A 106 -6.38 -15.09 -3.20
C TYR A 106 -5.60 -15.44 -1.93
N THR A 107 -5.88 -14.76 -0.82
CA THR A 107 -5.12 -14.94 0.44
C THR A 107 -5.56 -16.15 1.30
N LYS A 108 -6.65 -16.85 0.96
CA LYS A 108 -7.30 -17.84 1.85
C LYS A 108 -6.40 -19.05 2.14
N GLU A 109 -5.63 -19.51 1.15
CA GLU A 109 -4.77 -20.69 1.27
C GLU A 109 -3.36 -20.48 0.67
N ASN A 110 -3.03 -19.25 0.26
CA ASN A 110 -1.75 -18.91 -0.33
C ASN A 110 -0.83 -18.26 0.70
N GLU A 111 0.13 -19.02 1.24
CA GLU A 111 1.03 -18.54 2.31
C GLU A 111 1.88 -17.33 1.88
N LEU A 112 2.28 -17.25 0.60
CA LEU A 112 3.07 -16.11 0.11
C LEU A 112 2.23 -14.83 0.08
N GLU A 113 1.04 -14.89 -0.52
CA GLU A 113 0.15 -13.73 -0.61
C GLU A 113 -0.33 -13.30 0.78
N LYS A 114 -0.52 -14.25 1.71
CA LYS A 114 -0.83 -13.95 3.11
C LYS A 114 0.34 -13.25 3.82
N SER A 115 1.55 -13.77 3.69
CA SER A 115 2.77 -13.17 4.27
C SER A 115 2.97 -11.74 3.74
N GLU A 116 2.71 -11.52 2.46
CA GLU A 116 2.80 -10.20 1.85
C GLU A 116 1.69 -9.27 2.36
N ALA A 117 0.44 -9.74 2.41
CA ALA A 117 -0.67 -8.98 2.97
C ALA A 117 -0.42 -8.58 4.43
N ASP A 118 0.13 -9.48 5.24
CA ASP A 118 0.48 -9.22 6.64
C ASP A 118 1.65 -8.23 6.76
N SER A 119 2.64 -8.32 5.86
CA SER A 119 3.73 -7.33 5.77
C SER A 119 3.20 -5.94 5.40
N LEU A 120 2.26 -5.86 4.46
CA LEU A 120 1.62 -4.61 4.06
C LEU A 120 0.77 -4.01 5.19
N LYS A 121 -0.02 -4.83 5.91
CA LYS A 121 -0.76 -4.40 7.09
C LYS A 121 0.18 -3.82 8.14
N ARG A 122 1.26 -4.52 8.46
CA ARG A 122 2.27 -4.06 9.41
C ARG A 122 2.92 -2.76 8.96
N SER A 123 3.22 -2.62 7.67
CA SER A 123 3.72 -1.36 7.12
C SER A 123 2.74 -0.21 7.32
N ASN A 124 1.44 -0.44 7.08
CA ASN A 124 0.41 0.58 7.27
C ASN A 124 0.20 0.93 8.76
N GLU A 125 0.28 -0.04 9.66
CA GLU A 125 0.25 0.20 11.11
C GLU A 125 1.41 1.11 11.55
N LEU A 126 2.62 0.81 11.10
CA LEU A 126 3.81 1.63 11.37
C LEU A 126 3.68 3.05 10.81
N ILE A 127 3.14 3.20 9.60
CA ILE A 127 2.84 4.52 9.00
C ILE A 127 1.84 5.28 9.88
N ASN A 128 0.78 4.62 10.35
CA ASN A 128 -0.23 5.23 11.20
C ASN A 128 0.33 5.65 12.57
N GLU A 129 1.18 4.83 13.18
CA GLU A 129 1.90 5.18 14.40
C GLU A 129 2.80 6.39 14.17
N PHE A 130 3.57 6.40 13.08
CA PHE A 130 4.42 7.52 12.70
C PHE A 130 3.64 8.83 12.54
N VAL A 131 2.52 8.80 11.79
CA VAL A 131 1.63 9.96 11.60
C VAL A 131 1.08 10.48 12.94
N LYS A 132 0.75 9.59 13.89
CA LYS A 132 0.31 10.00 15.23
C LYS A 132 1.44 10.68 15.99
N SER A 133 2.65 10.12 15.97
CA SER A 133 3.83 10.71 16.60
C SER A 133 4.15 12.08 16.01
N THR A 134 4.04 12.27 14.70
CA THR A 134 4.32 13.57 14.08
C THR A 134 3.29 14.63 14.49
N LYS A 135 2.01 14.26 14.61
CA LYS A 135 0.97 15.16 15.12
C LYS A 135 1.27 15.64 16.54
N SER A 136 1.79 14.77 17.42
CA SER A 136 2.20 15.16 18.78
C SER A 136 3.36 16.16 18.80
N LEU A 137 4.15 16.24 17.72
CA LEU A 137 5.26 17.18 17.55
C LEU A 137 4.84 18.47 16.81
N GLY A 138 3.54 18.67 16.58
CA GLY A 138 3.02 19.84 15.84
C GLY A 138 3.16 19.73 14.32
N LEU A 139 3.54 18.57 13.79
CA LEU A 139 3.64 18.32 12.36
C LEU A 139 2.33 17.80 11.80
N ILE A 140 1.80 18.46 10.76
CA ILE A 140 0.62 18.00 10.01
C ILE A 140 1.12 17.17 8.84
N LEU A 141 1.14 15.85 9.03
CA LEU A 141 1.39 14.86 7.97
C LEU A 141 0.17 13.96 7.84
N GLU A 142 -0.22 13.68 6.60
CA GLU A 142 -1.22 12.66 6.26
C GLU A 142 -0.53 11.36 5.80
N GLU A 143 -1.29 10.26 5.77
CA GLU A 143 -0.80 8.93 5.35
C GLU A 143 -0.15 8.96 3.94
N GLY A 144 -0.61 9.86 3.06
CA GLY A 144 -0.05 10.06 1.72
C GLY A 144 1.30 10.79 1.69
N ASP A 145 1.62 11.56 2.73
CA ASP A 145 2.85 12.36 2.82
C ASP A 145 4.08 11.53 3.20
N CYS A 146 3.87 10.31 3.68
CA CYS A 146 4.94 9.43 4.15
C CYS A 146 5.76 8.80 3.00
N LYS A 147 5.34 8.99 1.73
CA LYS A 147 6.03 8.44 0.56
C LYS A 147 7.20 9.37 0.12
N LYS A 148 8.42 9.00 0.54
CA LYS A 148 9.78 9.45 0.12
C LYS A 148 10.13 10.97 0.06
N SER A 149 9.22 11.93 -0.11
CA SER A 149 9.59 13.35 -0.37
C SER A 149 9.03 14.41 0.61
N SER A 150 7.89 14.17 1.27
CA SER A 150 7.21 15.24 2.04
C SER A 150 7.80 15.47 3.44
N ILE A 151 8.40 14.45 4.07
CA ILE A 151 9.04 14.57 5.40
C ILE A 151 10.19 15.58 5.37
N LYS A 152 11.02 15.53 4.32
CA LYS A 152 12.12 16.48 4.13
C LYS A 152 11.61 17.93 4.04
N ARG A 153 10.47 18.13 3.37
CA ARG A 153 9.82 19.44 3.22
C ARG A 153 9.28 19.95 4.56
N ALA A 154 8.64 19.09 5.35
CA ALA A 154 8.10 19.45 6.65
C ALA A 154 9.21 19.83 7.66
N ILE A 155 10.33 19.10 7.66
CA ILE A 155 11.50 19.41 8.50
C ILE A 155 12.14 20.73 8.08
N ILE A 156 12.31 20.98 6.77
CA ILE A 156 12.85 22.26 6.27
C ILE A 156 11.97 23.43 6.74
N LYS A 157 10.64 23.28 6.67
CA LYS A 157 9.71 24.32 7.08
C LYS A 157 9.79 24.65 8.58
N LEU A 158 9.95 23.64 9.44
CA LEU A 158 10.21 23.85 10.87
C LEU A 158 11.57 24.53 11.14
N LEU A 159 12.59 24.22 10.34
CA LEU A 159 13.91 24.83 10.45
C LEU A 159 13.94 26.30 10.00
N GLU A 160 13.01 26.72 9.13
CA GLU A 160 12.88 28.12 8.69
C GLU A 160 12.47 29.07 9.83
N ASP A 161 11.67 28.59 10.80
CA ASP A 161 11.18 29.39 11.93
C ASP A 161 12.14 29.43 13.14
N LEU A 162 13.16 28.57 13.14
CA LEU A 162 14.15 28.44 14.21
C LEU A 162 14.96 29.73 14.47
N PRO A 163 15.44 30.46 13.44
CA PRO A 163 16.18 31.70 13.64
C PRO A 163 15.33 32.82 14.25
N ALA A 164 14.06 32.89 13.88
CA ALA A 164 13.14 33.90 14.40
C ALA A 164 12.83 33.65 15.89
N THR A 165 12.54 32.40 16.25
CA THR A 165 12.32 31.99 17.64
C THR A 165 13.57 32.19 18.50
N TYR A 166 14.78 31.88 18.01
CA TYR A 166 16.02 32.12 18.74
C TYR A 166 16.27 33.62 18.99
N ASN A 167 15.95 34.47 18.00
CA ASN A 167 16.07 35.92 18.13
C ASN A 167 15.06 36.51 19.14
N GLU A 168 13.83 36.00 19.21
CA GLU A 168 12.87 36.42 20.24
C GLU A 168 13.31 35.99 21.65
N LEU A 169 13.86 34.78 21.78
CA LEU A 169 14.40 34.29 23.04
C LEU A 169 15.62 35.10 23.50
N ALA A 170 16.50 35.46 22.57
CA ALA A 170 17.65 36.33 22.85
C ALA A 170 17.20 37.73 23.29
N LYS A 171 16.18 38.31 22.64
CA LYS A 171 15.57 39.58 23.04
C LYS A 171 14.97 39.50 24.45
N SER A 172 14.21 38.45 24.73
CA SER A 172 13.58 38.23 26.05
C SER A 172 14.62 37.98 27.16
N SER A 173 15.73 37.30 26.84
CA SER A 173 16.86 37.13 27.76
C SER A 173 17.60 38.45 28.02
N SER A 174 17.75 39.29 26.99
CA SER A 174 18.38 40.60 27.13
C SER A 174 17.56 41.58 27.97
N SER A 175 16.22 41.52 27.88
CA SER A 175 15.34 42.32 28.75
C SER A 175 15.37 41.85 30.21
N LEU A 176 15.61 40.56 30.46
CA LEU A 176 15.83 40.02 31.80
C LEU A 176 17.18 40.47 32.39
N ARG A 177 18.22 40.62 31.56
CA ARG A 177 19.51 41.20 32.00
C ARG A 177 19.37 42.65 32.47
N SER A 178 18.56 43.46 31.79
CA SER A 178 18.26 44.83 32.25
C SER A 178 17.41 44.89 33.52
N ALA A 179 16.70 43.81 33.87
CA ALA A 179 15.96 43.71 35.13
C ALA A 179 16.83 43.25 36.32
N LEU A 180 18.01 42.69 36.06
CA LEU A 180 19.00 42.25 37.05
C LEU A 180 19.99 43.35 37.46
N SER A 181 19.92 44.55 36.87
CA SER A 181 20.78 45.69 37.17
C SER A 181 20.18 46.70 38.17
N TYR A 182 19.19 46.25 38.97
CA TYR A 182 18.67 46.94 40.15
C TYR A 182 18.94 46.08 41.39
#